data_AF-A0A1A3KNA7-F1
#
_entry.id   AF-A0A1A3KNA7-F1
#
_cell.length_a   1.000
_cell.length_b   1.000
_cell.length_c   1.000
_cell.angle_alpha   90.00
_cell.angle_beta   90.00
_cell.angle_gamma   90.00
#
_symmetry.space_group_name_H-M   'P 1'
#
loop_
_entity.id
_entity.type
_entity.pdbx_description
1 polymer ?
#
loop_
_entity_poly.entity_id
_entity_poly.type
_entity_poly.pdbx_seq_one_letter_code
_entity_poly.pdbx_strand_id
1 'polypeptide(L)'
;MPGAYEYVLQRRCELEAEMAMQADLSIPSVLEDDYDEAVWEREKAARVAALMDERRGQPLRVQSWQLPPGLPPPFEHWPRGGGRRSFIVTPDDQIELRTMRLRSA
;
A
#
# COMPACT_ATOMS: atom_id res chain seq x y z
N MET A 1 -13.05 -1.85 12.57
CA MET A 1 -12.40 -1.40 11.32
C MET A 1 -10.90 -1.51 11.54
N PRO A 2 -10.13 -2.04 10.58
CA PRO A 2 -8.68 -2.08 10.69
C PRO A 2 -8.11 -0.66 10.88
N GLY A 3 -6.99 -0.57 11.60
CA GLY A 3 -6.26 0.69 11.80
C GLY A 3 -5.72 1.26 10.48
N ALA A 4 -5.22 2.49 10.52
CA ALA A 4 -4.62 3.14 9.36
C ALA A 4 -3.43 2.34 8.80
N TYR A 5 -2.63 1.75 9.69
CA TYR A 5 -1.48 0.91 9.34
C TYR A 5 -1.92 -0.32 8.54
N GLU A 6 -2.83 -1.11 9.10
CA GLU A 6 -3.25 -2.38 8.52
C GLU A 6 -3.97 -2.16 7.19
N TYR A 7 -4.82 -1.14 7.10
CA TYR A 7 -5.48 -0.75 5.85
C TYR A 7 -4.48 -0.39 4.75
N VAL A 8 -3.49 0.45 5.06
CA VAL A 8 -2.49 0.88 4.06
C VAL A 8 -1.58 -0.27 3.66
N LEU A 9 -1.18 -1.12 4.62
CA LEU A 9 -0.36 -2.30 4.36
C LEU A 9 -1.09 -3.25 3.41
N GLN A 10 -2.35 -3.58 3.72
CA GLN A 10 -3.17 -4.46 2.91
C GLN A 10 -3.31 -3.93 1.48
N ARG A 11 -3.70 -2.66 1.31
CA ARG A 11 -3.86 -2.05 -0.03
C ARG A 11 -2.58 -2.05 -0.86
N ARG A 12 -1.42 -1.93 -0.23
CA ARG A 12 -0.12 -2.03 -0.93
C ARG A 12 0.17 -3.46 -1.38
N CYS A 13 -0.04 -4.42 -0.50
CA CYS A 13 0.16 -5.83 -0.83
C CYS A 13 -0.82 -6.30 -1.91
N GLU A 14 -2.07 -5.83 -1.88
CA GLU A 14 -3.07 -6.08 -2.92
C GLU A 14 -2.63 -5.58 -4.29
N LEU A 15 -2.19 -4.31 -4.38
CA LEU A 15 -1.70 -3.72 -5.63
C LEU A 15 -0.47 -4.46 -6.17
N GLU A 16 0.46 -4.83 -5.29
CA GLU A 16 1.67 -5.53 -5.69
C GLU A 16 1.38 -6.97 -6.15
N ALA A 17 0.53 -7.70 -5.42
CA ALA A 17 0.10 -9.04 -5.82
C ALA A 17 -0.62 -9.00 -7.17
N GLU A 18 -1.50 -8.04 -7.39
CA GLU A 18 -2.22 -7.86 -8.65
C GLU A 18 -1.28 -7.56 -9.82
N MET A 19 -0.31 -6.66 -9.63
CA MET A 19 0.69 -6.34 -10.66
C MET A 19 1.58 -7.56 -11.00
N ALA A 20 2.00 -8.33 -10.00
CA ALA A 20 2.79 -9.53 -10.21
C ALA A 20 2.00 -10.60 -10.99
N MET A 21 0.74 -10.81 -10.60
CA MET A 21 -0.12 -11.80 -11.25
C MET A 21 -0.52 -11.39 -12.68
N GLN A 22 -0.71 -10.09 -12.94
CA GLN A 22 -0.91 -9.58 -14.30
C GLN A 22 0.34 -9.76 -15.19
N ALA A 23 1.53 -9.60 -14.61
CA ALA A 23 2.77 -9.86 -15.34
C ALA A 23 2.89 -11.35 -15.74
N ASP A 24 2.51 -12.27 -14.84
CA ASP A 24 2.49 -13.71 -15.11
C ASP A 24 1.52 -14.08 -16.27
N LEU A 25 0.36 -13.42 -16.35
CA LEU A 25 -0.64 -13.60 -17.41
C LEU A 25 -0.21 -13.04 -18.77
N SER A 26 0.72 -12.09 -18.81
CA SER A 26 1.19 -11.49 -20.07
C SER A 26 2.11 -12.42 -20.90
N ILE A 27 2.40 -13.62 -20.38
CA ILE A 27 3.18 -14.65 -21.07
C ILE A 27 2.26 -15.38 -22.07
N PRO A 28 2.53 -15.32 -23.39
CA PRO A 28 1.61 -15.78 -24.44
C PRO A 28 1.19 -17.25 -24.43
N SER A 29 1.78 -18.10 -23.58
CA SER A 29 1.41 -19.52 -23.47
C SER A 29 0.26 -19.80 -22.48
N VAL A 30 -0.33 -18.76 -21.87
CA VAL A 30 -1.48 -18.86 -20.96
C VAL A 30 -2.73 -18.23 -21.59
N LEU A 31 -2.92 -18.49 -22.89
CA LEU A 31 -4.12 -18.11 -23.63
C LEU A 31 -4.87 -19.37 -24.05
N GLU A 32 -5.42 -20.10 -23.08
CA GLU A 32 -6.47 -21.08 -23.33
C GLU A 32 -7.52 -20.94 -22.22
N ASP A 33 -8.58 -20.20 -22.55
CA ASP A 33 -10.01 -20.30 -22.21
C ASP A 33 -10.53 -20.86 -20.84
N ASP A 34 -9.69 -21.25 -19.88
CA ASP A 34 -10.08 -21.78 -18.57
C ASP A 34 -9.38 -21.05 -17.41
N TYR A 35 -9.37 -19.72 -17.45
CA TYR A 35 -8.93 -18.94 -16.30
C TYR A 35 -10.00 -18.95 -15.20
N ASP A 36 -9.86 -19.86 -14.24
CA ASP A 36 -10.77 -19.96 -13.10
C ASP A 36 -10.57 -18.75 -12.17
N GLU A 37 -11.53 -17.82 -12.20
CA GLU A 37 -11.57 -16.63 -11.35
C GLU A 37 -11.49 -16.98 -9.85
N ALA A 38 -12.01 -18.15 -9.44
CA ALA A 38 -11.91 -18.60 -8.05
C ALA A 38 -10.48 -19.03 -7.68
N VAL A 39 -9.73 -19.61 -8.63
CA VAL A 39 -8.30 -19.92 -8.45
C VAL A 39 -7.49 -18.62 -8.38
N TRP A 40 -7.76 -17.67 -9.27
CA TRP A 40 -7.12 -16.35 -9.25
C TRP A 40 -7.29 -15.62 -7.92
N GLU A 41 -8.52 -15.49 -7.43
CA GLU A 41 -8.81 -14.80 -6.17
C GLU A 41 -8.14 -15.51 -4.98
N ARG A 42 -8.12 -16.86 -4.98
CA ARG A 42 -7.44 -17.63 -3.94
C ARG A 42 -5.93 -17.41 -3.96
N GLU A 43 -5.31 -17.42 -5.13
CA GLU A 43 -3.86 -17.18 -5.27
C GLU A 43 -3.50 -15.74 -4.90
N LYS A 44 -4.32 -14.77 -5.30
CA LYS A 44 -4.16 -13.36 -4.93
C LYS A 44 -4.22 -13.21 -3.42
N ALA A 45 -5.23 -13.79 -2.77
CA ALA A 45 -5.37 -13.76 -1.31
C ALA A 45 -4.16 -14.38 -0.60
N ALA A 46 -3.64 -15.51 -1.09
CA ALA A 46 -2.46 -16.17 -0.52
C ALA A 46 -1.20 -15.29 -0.67
N ARG A 47 -0.98 -14.68 -1.83
CA ARG A 47 0.14 -13.74 -2.08
C ARG A 47 0.03 -12.49 -1.20
N VAL A 48 -1.16 -11.90 -1.09
CA VAL A 48 -1.40 -10.75 -0.21
C VAL A 48 -1.09 -11.10 1.24
N ALA A 49 -1.57 -12.24 1.73
CA ALA A 49 -1.30 -12.69 3.10
C ALA A 49 0.21 -12.88 3.35
N ALA A 50 0.94 -13.51 2.41
CA ALA A 50 2.40 -13.69 2.53
C ALA A 50 3.15 -12.34 2.55
N LEU A 51 2.82 -11.42 1.63
CA LEU A 51 3.42 -10.08 1.59
C LEU A 51 3.11 -9.26 2.85
N MET A 52 1.90 -9.40 3.38
CA MET A 52 1.52 -8.76 4.64
C MET A 52 2.35 -9.31 5.80
N ASP A 53 2.52 -10.63 5.91
CA ASP A 53 3.29 -11.25 6.99
C ASP A 53 4.77 -10.83 6.95
N GLU A 54 5.38 -10.80 5.77
CA GLU A 54 6.79 -10.38 5.58
C GLU A 54 7.04 -8.92 6.01
N ARG A 55 6.06 -8.04 5.76
CA ARG A 55 6.21 -6.59 5.91
C ARG A 55 5.59 -6.03 7.19
N ARG A 56 4.80 -6.85 7.89
CA ARG A 56 4.17 -6.47 9.15
C ARG A 56 5.24 -6.04 10.16
N GLY A 57 4.95 -4.98 10.90
CA GLY A 57 5.88 -4.39 11.86
C GLY A 57 6.82 -3.33 11.28
N GLN A 58 6.88 -3.16 9.95
CA GLN A 58 7.69 -2.11 9.34
C GLN A 58 6.89 -0.80 9.21
N PRO A 59 7.44 0.36 9.60
CA PRO A 59 6.78 1.65 9.39
C PRO A 59 6.55 1.95 7.90
N LEU A 60 5.37 2.43 7.57
CA LEU A 60 4.96 2.70 6.20
C LEU A 60 5.08 4.18 5.89
N ARG A 61 5.74 4.54 4.79
CA ARG A 61 5.73 5.92 4.29
C ARG A 61 4.51 6.14 3.40
N VAL A 62 3.54 6.94 3.84
CA VAL A 62 2.18 7.03 3.29
C VAL A 62 1.88 8.44 2.75
N GLN A 63 1.06 8.54 1.70
CA GLN A 63 0.47 9.79 1.21
C GLN A 63 -0.98 9.93 1.68
N SER A 64 -1.52 11.15 1.78
CA SER A 64 -2.86 11.39 2.35
C SER A 64 -3.98 10.60 1.67
N TRP A 65 -3.96 10.47 0.35
CA TRP A 65 -4.97 9.72 -0.43
C TRP A 65 -4.90 8.20 -0.23
N GLN A 66 -3.85 7.68 0.42
CA GLN A 66 -3.72 6.26 0.74
C GLN A 66 -4.37 5.90 2.07
N LEU A 67 -4.79 6.88 2.88
CA LEU A 67 -5.44 6.64 4.17
C LEU A 67 -6.83 6.01 4.01
N PRO A 68 -7.35 5.34 5.06
CA PRO A 68 -8.73 4.90 5.09
C PRO A 68 -9.70 6.07 4.89
N PRO A 69 -10.85 5.85 4.22
CA PRO A 69 -11.89 6.86 4.13
C PRO A 69 -12.37 7.25 5.54
N GLY A 70 -12.56 8.55 5.77
CA GLY A 70 -12.98 9.09 7.07
C GLY A 70 -11.83 9.41 8.02
N LEU A 71 -10.59 9.03 7.72
CA LEU A 71 -9.42 9.54 8.44
C LEU A 71 -8.97 10.86 7.79
N PRO A 72 -9.04 12.01 8.49
CA PRO A 72 -8.57 13.26 7.92
C PRO A 72 -7.07 13.17 7.65
N PRO A 73 -6.57 13.80 6.58
CA PRO A 73 -5.14 13.89 6.37
C PRO A 73 -4.48 14.54 7.59
N PRO A 74 -3.25 14.12 7.98
CA PRO A 74 -2.54 14.72 9.11
C PRO A 74 -2.07 16.16 8.85
N PHE A 75 -2.52 16.77 7.75
CA PHE A 75 -2.25 18.13 7.38
C PHE A 75 -3.59 18.87 7.23
N GLU A 76 -3.78 19.91 8.05
CA GLU A 76 -4.96 20.78 8.02
C GLU A 76 -5.00 21.66 6.75
N HIS A 77 -3.84 21.87 6.14
CA HIS A 77 -3.61 22.65 4.93
C HIS A 77 -2.44 22.03 4.16
N TRP A 78 -2.53 22.03 2.83
CA TRP A 78 -1.43 21.55 2.02
C TRP A 78 -0.21 22.45 2.25
N PRO A 79 0.97 21.93 2.64
CA PRO A 79 2.12 22.77 2.92
C PRO A 79 2.43 23.60 1.65
N ARG A 80 2.23 24.92 1.75
CA ARG A 80 2.52 25.87 0.67
C ARG A 80 4.04 25.92 0.51
N GLY A 81 4.52 25.33 -0.57
CA GLY A 81 5.94 25.34 -0.93
C GLY A 81 6.56 23.96 -0.99
N GLY A 82 6.11 23.12 -1.93
CA GLY A 82 6.86 21.97 -2.50
C GLY A 82 7.38 20.88 -1.54
N GLY A 83 7.22 21.04 -0.23
CA GLY A 83 7.73 20.17 0.82
C GLY A 83 6.94 18.88 0.90
N ARG A 84 7.64 17.80 1.25
CA ARG A 84 7.25 16.40 1.03
C ARG A 84 5.84 16.06 1.49
N ARG A 85 5.06 15.50 0.56
CA ARG A 85 3.64 15.08 0.64
C ARG A 85 3.41 13.74 1.35
N SER A 86 4.35 13.30 2.19
CA SER A 86 4.36 11.95 2.75
C SER A 86 4.69 11.96 4.24
N PHE A 87 3.99 11.15 5.01
CA PHE A 87 4.19 10.93 6.45
C PHE A 87 4.48 9.45 6.71
N ILE A 88 4.78 9.09 7.95
CA ILE A 88 4.96 7.70 8.36
C ILE A 88 3.73 7.25 9.14
N VAL A 89 3.25 6.03 8.88
CA VAL A 89 2.28 5.33 9.71
C VAL A 89 3.01 4.12 10.31
N THR A 90 3.06 4.05 11.63
CA THR A 90 3.72 2.98 12.37
C THR A 90 2.75 1.81 12.64
N PRO A 91 3.26 0.62 13.02
CA PRO A 91 2.42 -0.55 13.29
C PRO A 91 1.39 -0.38 14.42
N ASP A 92 1.64 0.54 15.35
CA ASP A 92 0.76 0.96 16.45
C ASP A 92 -0.20 2.11 16.06
N ASP A 93 -0.43 2.29 14.75
CA ASP A 93 -1.32 3.29 14.16
C ASP A 93 -0.96 4.75 14.46
N GLN A 94 0.28 5.04 14.87
CA GLN A 94 0.75 6.41 15.04
C GLN A 94 1.13 7.04 13.70
N ILE A 95 0.79 8.32 13.54
CA ILE A 95 1.15 9.11 12.36
C ILE A 95 2.30 10.04 12.72
N GLU A 96 3.48 9.80 12.15
CA GLU A 96 4.65 10.66 12.34
C GLU A 96 4.89 11.56 11.13
N LEU A 97 4.97 12.87 11.38
CA LEU A 97 5.37 13.85 10.38
C LEU A 97 6.90 14.00 10.38
N ARG A 98 7.59 13.36 9.43
CA ARG A 98 9.02 13.61 9.24
C ARG A 98 9.24 14.94 8.52
N THR A 99 9.66 15.95 9.27
CA THR A 99 10.28 17.15 8.70
C THR A 99 11.61 16.73 8.06
N MET A 100 11.59 16.51 6.75
CA MET A 100 12.82 16.30 6.02
C MET A 100 13.57 17.63 6.02
N ARG A 101 14.67 17.74 6.77
CA ARG A 101 15.59 18.88 6.68
C ARG A 101 15.84 19.11 5.19
N LEU A 102 15.45 20.29 4.69
CA LEU A 102 15.89 20.71 3.36
C LEU A 102 17.42 20.63 3.42
N ARG A 103 18.02 19.77 2.59
CA ARG A 103 19.44 19.91 2.31
C ARG A 103 19.56 21.29 1.66
N SER A 104 20.06 22.26 2.41
CA SER A 104 20.59 23.50 1.86
C SER A 104 21.62 23.09 0.80
N ALA A 105 21.31 23.39 -0.46
CA ALA A 105 22.23 23.35 -1.57
C ALA A 105 22.71 24.78 -1.82
#